data_AF-A0AAD9DLE1-F1
#
_entry.id   AF-A0AAD9DLE1-F1
#
_cell.length_a   1.000
_cell.length_b   1.000
_cell.length_c   1.000
_cell.angle_alpha   90.00
_cell.angle_beta   90.00
_cell.angle_gamma   90.00
#
_symmetry.space_group_name_H-M   'P 1'
#
loop_
_entity.id
_entity.type
_entity.pdbx_description
1 polymer ?
#
loop_
_entity_poly.entity_id
_entity_poly.type
_entity_poly.pdbx_seq_one_letter_code
_entity_poly.pdbx_strand_id
1 'polypeptide(L)'
;MRVGPEPVSERLVSDCNSGQLSKDEPLLIHGHREQDYQKIYNSVVEPMLRSSSGRAKPYSLELGRRIKQSLWEALHCPTLHEEVKPDGQFHVTESFSTPVFNSFVPHFEVDISEEPMPEQRKKKRRRY
;
A
#
# COMPACT_ATOMS: atom_id res chain seq x y z
N MET A 1 -57.20 -32.12 -8.62
CA MET A 1 -55.87 -32.56 -8.15
C MET A 1 -54.93 -31.38 -8.29
N ARG A 2 -54.26 -31.00 -7.19
CA ARG A 2 -53.30 -29.89 -7.12
C ARG A 2 -51.98 -30.35 -7.73
N VAL A 3 -51.33 -29.49 -8.51
CA VAL A 3 -49.89 -29.51 -8.69
C VAL A 3 -49.43 -28.06 -8.54
N GLY A 4 -48.76 -27.76 -7.43
CA GLY A 4 -48.21 -26.44 -7.16
C GLY A 4 -46.88 -26.24 -7.90
N PRO A 5 -46.39 -25.00 -8.06
CA PRO A 5 -45.03 -24.77 -8.55
C PRO A 5 -44.00 -25.06 -7.45
N GLU A 6 -42.98 -25.83 -7.83
CA GLU A 6 -41.78 -26.14 -7.05
C GLU A 6 -41.02 -24.86 -6.65
N PRO A 7 -40.49 -24.76 -5.42
CA PRO A 7 -39.71 -23.60 -5.00
C PRO A 7 -38.33 -23.60 -5.66
N VAL A 8 -38.00 -22.48 -6.29
CA VAL A 8 -36.67 -22.19 -6.84
C VAL A 8 -35.67 -22.18 -5.70
N SER A 9 -34.75 -23.16 -5.72
CA SER A 9 -33.69 -23.33 -4.74
C SER A 9 -32.84 -22.07 -4.65
N GLU A 10 -32.90 -21.49 -3.46
CA GLU A 10 -32.26 -20.26 -3.03
C GLU A 10 -30.75 -20.35 -3.21
N ARG A 11 -30.18 -19.28 -3.78
CA ARG A 11 -28.75 -19.08 -3.98
C ARG A 11 -28.03 -19.31 -2.66
N LEU A 12 -27.28 -20.41 -2.57
CA LEU A 12 -26.26 -20.56 -1.55
C LEU A 12 -25.21 -19.49 -1.85
N VAL A 13 -25.31 -18.38 -1.13
CA VAL A 13 -24.25 -17.39 -1.00
C VAL A 13 -23.00 -18.16 -0.60
N SER A 14 -22.10 -18.36 -1.56
CA SER A 14 -20.80 -18.94 -1.29
C SER A 14 -20.05 -17.90 -0.51
N ASP A 15 -19.99 -18.10 0.79
CA ASP A 15 -19.19 -17.32 1.71
C ASP A 15 -17.80 -17.14 1.10
N CYS A 16 -17.39 -15.88 0.97
CA CYS A 16 -16.06 -15.52 0.53
C CYS A 16 -15.07 -16.04 1.57
N ASN A 17 -14.63 -17.29 1.42
CA ASN A 17 -13.53 -17.85 2.19
C ASN A 17 -12.25 -17.16 1.68
N SER A 18 -12.00 -15.96 2.22
CA SER A 18 -10.71 -15.31 2.15
C SER A 18 -9.70 -16.35 2.63
N GLY A 19 -8.79 -16.76 1.74
CA GLY A 19 -7.78 -17.79 2.00
C GLY A 19 -7.22 -17.60 3.40
N GLN A 20 -7.56 -18.54 4.28
CA GLN A 20 -7.26 -18.46 5.69
C GLN A 20 -5.75 -18.58 5.84
N LEU A 21 -5.05 -17.43 5.88
CA LEU A 21 -3.70 -17.32 6.40
C LEU A 21 -3.72 -18.03 7.76
N SER A 22 -3.06 -19.18 7.85
CA SER A 22 -2.94 -19.90 9.10
C SER A 22 -2.41 -18.92 10.14
N LYS A 23 -3.03 -18.86 11.33
CA LYS A 23 -2.64 -17.93 12.40
C LYS A 23 -1.16 -18.07 12.83
N ASP A 24 -0.52 -19.13 12.38
CA ASP A 24 0.87 -19.48 12.64
C ASP A 24 1.85 -18.88 11.62
N GLU A 25 1.38 -18.35 10.49
CA GLU A 25 2.25 -17.69 9.52
C GLU A 25 2.58 -16.27 9.99
N PRO A 26 3.87 -15.92 10.16
CA PRO A 26 4.25 -14.60 10.61
C PRO A 26 3.87 -13.55 9.56
N LEU A 27 3.35 -12.40 10.01
CA LEU A 27 3.10 -11.25 9.13
C LEU A 27 4.41 -10.79 8.49
N LEU A 28 4.43 -10.79 7.16
CA LEU A 28 5.52 -10.25 6.35
C LEU A 28 5.05 -8.98 5.62
N ILE A 29 5.93 -7.98 5.59
CA ILE A 29 5.77 -6.74 4.84
C ILE A 29 6.90 -6.70 3.82
N HIS A 30 6.58 -6.81 2.53
CA HIS A 30 7.57 -6.87 1.44
C HIS A 30 8.66 -7.94 1.67
N GLY A 31 8.25 -9.13 2.14
CA GLY A 31 9.17 -10.22 2.47
C GLY A 31 9.95 -10.05 3.78
N HIS A 32 9.75 -8.96 4.53
CA HIS A 32 10.41 -8.70 5.81
C HIS A 32 9.46 -8.88 6.99
N ARG A 33 9.96 -9.33 8.14
CA ARG A 33 9.20 -9.26 9.40
C ARG A 33 8.97 -7.80 9.78
N GLU A 34 7.90 -7.52 10.52
CA GLU A 34 7.53 -6.17 10.97
C GLU A 34 8.73 -5.34 11.51
N GLN A 35 9.52 -5.92 12.42
CA GLN A 35 10.66 -5.24 13.03
C GLN A 35 11.76 -4.89 12.03
N ASP A 36 11.98 -5.73 11.02
CA ASP A 36 13.02 -5.50 10.02
C ASP A 36 12.55 -4.48 8.98
N TYR A 37 11.28 -4.55 8.57
CA TYR A 37 10.66 -3.51 7.77
C TYR A 37 10.73 -2.15 8.47
N GLN A 38 10.46 -2.10 9.78
CA GLN A 38 10.55 -0.86 10.55
C GLN A 38 11.96 -0.25 10.54
N LYS A 39 13.01 -1.09 10.63
CA LYS A 39 14.41 -0.63 10.52
C LYS A 39 14.70 -0.04 9.14
N ILE A 40 14.26 -0.72 8.07
CA ILE A 40 14.42 -0.24 6.69
C ILE A 40 13.71 1.11 6.53
N TYR A 41 12.44 1.18 6.95
CA TYR A 41 11.65 2.40 6.88
C TYR A 41 12.34 3.56 7.60
N ASN A 42 12.74 3.37 8.86
CA ASN A 42 13.41 4.42 9.64
C ASN A 42 14.74 4.85 9.00
N SER A 43 15.53 3.89 8.50
CA SER A 43 16.82 4.17 7.86
C SER A 43 16.67 4.99 6.57
N VAL A 44 15.58 4.77 5.81
CA VAL A 44 15.35 5.44 4.53
C VAL A 44 14.64 6.79 4.73
N VAL A 45 13.61 6.83 5.58
CA VAL A 45 12.67 7.94 5.65
C VAL A 45 13.14 9.06 6.59
N GLU A 46 13.66 8.73 7.78
CA GLU A 46 14.07 9.74 8.77
C GLU A 46 15.10 10.76 8.23
N PRO A 47 16.15 10.35 7.49
CA PRO A 47 17.11 11.29 6.92
C PRO A 47 16.48 12.25 5.91
N MET A 48 15.43 11.80 5.22
CA MET A 48 14.74 12.62 4.22
C MET A 48 13.82 13.64 4.88
N LEU A 49 13.18 13.28 6.00
CA LEU A 49 12.29 14.14 6.77
C LEU A 49 13.00 15.21 7.61
N ARG A 50 14.32 15.12 7.80
CA ARG A 50 15.09 16.08 8.61
C ARG A 50 16.04 16.93 7.78
N SER A 51 16.20 18.20 8.14
CA SER A 51 17.24 19.08 7.61
C SER A 51 18.61 18.70 8.17
N SER A 52 19.69 19.22 7.57
CA SER A 52 21.05 19.10 8.12
C SER A 52 21.18 19.68 9.53
N SER A 53 20.30 20.62 9.90
CA SER A 53 20.16 21.17 11.26
C SER A 53 19.22 20.38 12.17
N GLY A 54 18.76 19.19 11.75
CA GLY A 54 17.90 18.30 12.54
C GLY A 54 16.43 18.73 12.64
N ARG A 55 16.01 19.80 11.95
CA ARG A 55 14.60 20.26 11.96
C ARG A 55 13.76 19.43 11.00
N ALA A 56 12.51 19.16 11.38
CA ALA A 56 11.56 18.52 10.47
C ALA A 56 11.35 19.39 9.22
N LYS A 57 11.49 18.78 8.04
CA LYS A 57 11.18 19.42 6.76
C LYS A 57 9.67 19.47 6.57
N PRO A 58 9.12 20.56 6.01
CA PRO A 58 7.73 20.57 5.59
C PRO A 58 7.53 19.49 4.52
N TYR A 59 6.44 18.72 4.66
CA TYR A 59 6.11 17.69 3.68
C TYR A 59 5.67 18.33 2.37
N SER A 60 6.21 17.86 1.25
CA SER A 60 5.82 18.27 -0.10
C SER A 60 5.56 17.04 -0.97
N LEU A 61 4.82 17.22 -2.06
CA LEU A 61 4.58 16.15 -3.03
C LEU A 61 5.90 15.58 -3.57
N GLU A 62 6.85 16.46 -3.91
CA GLU A 62 8.19 16.07 -4.38
C GLU A 62 8.93 15.25 -3.32
N LEU A 63 8.90 15.67 -2.04
CA LEU A 63 9.50 14.91 -0.96
C LEU A 63 8.85 13.53 -0.83
N GLY A 64 7.52 13.44 -0.93
CA GLY A 64 6.79 12.18 -0.93
C GLY A 64 7.18 11.26 -2.08
N ARG A 65 7.33 11.79 -3.30
CA ARG A 65 7.81 11.03 -4.47
C ARG A 65 9.22 10.47 -4.24
N ARG A 66 10.13 11.29 -3.69
CA ARG A 66 11.51 10.86 -3.39
C ARG A 66 11.56 9.81 -2.29
N ILE A 67 10.74 9.94 -1.25
CA ILE A 67 10.60 8.93 -0.19
C ILE A 67 10.11 7.61 -0.79
N LYS A 68 9.05 7.65 -1.60
CA LYS A 68 8.52 6.45 -2.28
C LYS A 68 9.58 5.76 -3.15
N GLN A 69 10.32 6.52 -3.95
CA GLN A 69 11.42 5.99 -4.77
C GLN A 69 12.50 5.32 -3.92
N SER A 70 12.92 5.98 -2.82
CA SER A 70 14.00 5.45 -1.98
C SER A 70 13.58 4.18 -1.24
N LEU A 71 12.32 4.10 -0.78
CA LEU A 71 11.77 2.89 -0.18
C LEU A 71 11.64 1.76 -1.21
N TRP A 72 11.17 2.09 -2.42
CA TRP A 72 11.05 1.12 -3.52
C TRP A 72 12.39 0.45 -3.84
N GLU A 73 13.46 1.23 -3.92
CA GLU A 73 14.81 0.71 -4.14
C GLU A 73 15.30 -0.13 -2.95
N ALA A 74 15.09 0.36 -1.72
CA ALA A 74 15.53 -0.33 -0.51
C ALA A 74 14.82 -1.67 -0.27
N LEU A 75 13.60 -1.81 -0.78
CA LEU A 75 12.79 -3.03 -0.70
C LEU A 75 12.93 -3.94 -1.93
N HIS A 76 13.98 -3.73 -2.75
CA HIS A 76 14.24 -4.53 -3.95
C HIS A 76 13.09 -4.51 -4.96
N CYS A 77 12.58 -3.32 -5.27
CA CYS A 77 11.64 -3.08 -6.36
C CYS A 77 10.46 -4.10 -6.40
N PRO A 78 9.65 -4.15 -5.32
CA PRO A 78 8.60 -5.15 -5.18
C PRO A 78 7.57 -5.03 -6.30
N THR A 79 7.24 -6.13 -6.97
CA THR A 79 6.25 -6.16 -8.05
C THR A 79 5.14 -7.15 -7.70
N LEU A 80 3.88 -6.70 -7.76
CA LEU A 80 2.73 -7.55 -7.53
C LEU A 80 2.31 -8.24 -8.82
N HIS A 81 2.06 -9.54 -8.72
CA HIS A 81 1.51 -10.39 -9.77
C HIS A 81 0.19 -10.95 -9.28
N GLU A 82 -0.86 -10.75 -10.07
CA GLU A 82 -2.19 -11.28 -9.79
C GLU A 82 -2.48 -12.42 -10.75
N GLU A 83 -2.87 -13.57 -10.19
CA GLU A 83 -3.29 -14.73 -10.96
C GLU A 83 -4.71 -15.13 -10.56
N VAL A 84 -5.59 -15.27 -11.54
CA VAL A 84 -6.95 -15.76 -11.33
C VAL A 84 -6.93 -17.26 -11.47
N LYS A 85 -7.19 -17.97 -10.37
CA LYS A 85 -7.31 -19.42 -10.37
C LYS A 85 -8.61 -19.86 -11.06
N PRO A 86 -8.68 -21.11 -11.56
CA PRO A 86 -9.87 -21.64 -12.23
C PRO A 86 -11.15 -21.66 -11.38
N ASP A 87 -11.02 -21.62 -10.06
CA ASP A 87 -12.12 -21.53 -9.08
C ASP A 87 -12.63 -20.09 -8.88
N GLY A 88 -12.05 -19.11 -9.59
CA GLY A 88 -12.38 -17.69 -9.46
C GLY A 88 -11.67 -16.98 -8.31
N GLN A 89 -10.78 -17.66 -7.57
CA GLN A 89 -9.99 -17.05 -6.51
C GLN A 89 -8.78 -16.29 -7.10
N PHE A 90 -8.49 -15.09 -6.57
CA PHE A 90 -7.29 -14.33 -6.90
C PHE A 90 -6.14 -14.71 -5.99
N HIS A 91 -4.99 -15.04 -6.57
CA HIS A 91 -3.73 -15.17 -5.86
C HIS A 91 -2.86 -13.97 -6.18
N VAL A 92 -2.42 -13.26 -5.14
CA VAL A 92 -1.49 -12.14 -5.28
C VAL A 92 -0.14 -12.60 -4.77
N THR A 93 0.86 -12.57 -5.66
CA THR A 93 2.25 -12.88 -5.34
C THR A 93 3.10 -11.63 -5.51
N GLU A 94 4.03 -11.42 -4.60
CA GLU A 94 5.01 -10.34 -4.70
C GLU A 94 6.37 -10.90 -5.14
N SER A 95 7.02 -10.25 -6.10
CA SER A 95 8.37 -10.57 -6.57
C SER A 95 9.33 -9.40 -6.34
N PHE A 96 10.63 -9.69 -6.20
CA PHE A 96 11.64 -8.68 -5.87
C PHE A 96 12.75 -8.69 -6.93
N SER A 97 13.22 -7.51 -7.31
CA SER A 97 14.22 -7.29 -8.35
C SER A 97 15.31 -6.34 -7.87
N THR A 98 16.49 -6.43 -8.48
CA THR A 98 17.53 -5.42 -8.24
C THR A 98 17.19 -4.13 -9.00
N PRO A 99 17.45 -2.94 -8.43
CA PRO A 99 17.15 -1.64 -9.05
C PRO A 99 17.73 -1.43 -10.46
N VAL A 100 18.76 -2.21 -10.84
CA VAL A 100 19.38 -2.17 -12.18
C VAL A 100 18.37 -2.50 -13.29
N PHE A 101 17.36 -3.34 -13.02
CA PHE A 101 16.36 -3.74 -14.01
C PHE A 101 15.06 -2.92 -13.94
N ASN A 102 14.74 -2.35 -12.77
CA ASN A 102 13.53 -1.56 -12.54
C ASN A 102 13.92 -0.23 -11.86
N SER A 103 14.29 0.75 -12.67
CA SER A 103 14.94 1.98 -12.18
C SER A 103 13.99 2.98 -11.51
N PHE A 104 12.68 2.84 -11.65
CA PHE A 104 11.70 3.81 -11.13
C PHE A 104 10.52 3.13 -10.46
N VAL A 105 10.07 3.72 -9.35
CA VAL A 105 8.79 3.39 -8.73
C VAL A 105 7.66 3.61 -9.75
N PRO A 106 6.62 2.77 -9.78
CA PRO A 106 5.45 3.00 -10.61
C PRO A 106 4.91 4.42 -10.39
N HIS A 107 4.95 5.23 -11.45
CA HIS A 107 4.49 6.61 -11.41
C HIS A 107 3.05 6.67 -11.89
N PHE A 108 2.12 6.57 -10.96
CA PHE A 108 0.70 6.78 -11.21
C PHE A 108 0.32 8.22 -10.88
N GLU A 109 -0.44 8.85 -11.79
CA GLU A 109 -1.08 10.13 -11.53
C GLU A 109 -2.42 9.84 -10.85
N VAL A 110 -2.49 10.10 -9.54
CA VAL A 110 -3.77 10.01 -8.81
C VAL A 110 -4.58 11.25 -9.16
N ASP A 111 -5.81 11.05 -9.61
CA ASP A 111 -6.76 12.13 -9.75
C ASP A 111 -7.13 12.66 -8.36
N ILE A 112 -6.73 13.90 -8.08
CA ILE A 112 -7.03 14.62 -6.83
C ILE A 112 -8.11 15.68 -7.03
N SER A 113 -8.81 15.69 -8.18
CA SER A 113 -9.81 16.71 -8.49
C SER A 113 -10.99 16.72 -7.52
N GLU A 114 -11.29 15.58 -6.89
CA GLU A 114 -12.37 15.43 -5.90
C GLU A 114 -11.88 15.58 -4.43
N GLU A 115 -10.57 15.74 -4.19
CA GLU A 115 -10.05 15.88 -2.82
C GLU A 115 -10.29 17.31 -2.27
N PRO A 116 -10.72 17.45 -1.00
CA PRO A 116 -10.91 18.75 -0.39
C PRO A 116 -9.57 19.49 -0.22
N MET A 117 -9.57 20.79 -0.51
CA MET A 117 -8.36 21.61 -0.44
C MET A 117 -7.81 21.63 1.01
N PRO A 118 -6.49 21.46 1.21
CA PRO A 118 -5.92 21.36 2.55
C PRO A 118 -6.20 22.62 3.37
N GLU A 119 -6.56 22.43 4.64
CA GLU A 119 -6.91 23.54 5.52
C GLU A 119 -5.71 24.48 5.71
N GLN A 120 -5.85 25.73 5.26
CA GLN A 120 -4.79 26.72 5.37
C GLN A 120 -4.60 27.11 6.85
N ARG A 121 -3.39 26.89 7.38
CA ARG A 121 -3.06 27.30 8.75
C ARG A 121 -3.25 28.82 8.90
N LYS A 122 -4.20 29.23 9.74
CA LYS A 122 -4.44 30.64 10.09
C LYS A 122 -3.16 31.25 10.67
N LYS A 123 -2.56 32.23 9.97
CA LYS A 123 -1.41 32.98 10.47
C LYS A 123 -1.85 33.80 11.69
N LYS A 124 -1.39 33.43 12.89
CA LYS A 124 -1.57 34.26 14.08
C LYS A 124 -0.79 35.56 13.87
N ARG A 125 -1.50 36.69 13.77
CA ARG A 125 -0.88 38.02 13.75
C ARG A 125 -0.14 38.23 15.07
N ARG A 126 1.15 38.60 15.00
CA ARG A 126 1.86 39.11 16.18
C ARG A 126 1.16 40.40 16.57
N ARG A 127 0.64 40.46 17.80
CA ARG A 127 0.21 41.73 18.39
C ARG A 127 1.50 42.50 18.69
N TYR A 128 1.62 43.69 18.12
CA TYR A 128 2.67 44.64 18.42
C TYR A 128 2.25 45.46 19.64
#